data_AF-A0A5C5Q0M1-F1
#
_entry.id   AF-A0A5C5Q0M1-F1
#
_cell.length_a   1.000
_cell.length_b   1.000
_cell.length_c   1.000
_cell.angle_alpha   90.00
_cell.angle_beta   90.00
_cell.angle_gamma   90.00
#
_symmetry.space_group_name_H-M   'P 1'
#
loop_
_entity.id
_entity.type
_entity.pdbx_description
1 polymer ?
#
loop_
_entity_poly.entity_id
_entity_poly.type
_entity_poly.pdbx_seq_one_letter_code
_entity_poly.pdbx_strand_id
1 'polypeptide(L)'
;MGPLNLLIAVLGVLYLIAWYFQQTPMQKFLNSCCWSKARASDLSPISVEKQQDELNRLYGILYTPRVSFKGRDEPVGANSYVGVKFTTFIDSLTIDLPGAEPGNAHLEIAMIGNPVDSPAMWSRIKNGEGRLRAEEPMQTLGDLWIKHSRCEWIPYTQGQGLRLTGNFLKVVPGVFVSQPSKVSLRLRYRTPLTSLLGALSYVGGERGVAFTVSSSSGVVELRKDPTPELDRAPNYVLGNQEFSVLWQQGLKK
;
A
#
# COMPACT_ATOMS: atom_id res chain seq x y z
N MET A 1 -46.67 -48.15 -13.57
CA MET A 1 -46.02 -46.83 -13.58
C MET A 1 -44.61 -47.03 -13.05
N GLY A 2 -43.61 -46.98 -13.93
CA GLY A 2 -42.30 -47.62 -13.70
C GLY A 2 -41.30 -46.82 -12.86
N PRO A 3 -40.21 -47.47 -12.42
CA PRO A 3 -39.15 -46.88 -11.59
C PRO A 3 -38.44 -45.68 -12.25
N LEU A 4 -38.49 -45.59 -13.59
CA LEU A 4 -37.92 -44.49 -14.35
C LEU A 4 -38.65 -43.14 -14.09
N ASN A 5 -39.97 -43.16 -13.93
CA ASN A 5 -40.75 -41.95 -13.67
C ASN A 5 -40.48 -41.39 -12.27
N LEU A 6 -40.13 -42.27 -11.32
CA LEU A 6 -39.79 -41.88 -9.96
C LEU A 6 -38.40 -41.23 -9.91
N LEU A 7 -37.44 -41.75 -10.68
CA LEU A 7 -36.13 -41.13 -10.87
C LEU A 7 -36.24 -39.74 -11.52
N ILE A 8 -37.07 -39.59 -12.56
CA ILE A 8 -37.29 -38.30 -13.22
C ILE A 8 -37.94 -37.30 -12.26
N ALA A 9 -38.91 -37.74 -11.44
CA ALA A 9 -39.54 -36.89 -10.44
C ALA A 9 -38.54 -36.42 -9.36
N VAL A 10 -37.69 -37.32 -8.86
CA VAL A 10 -36.65 -36.99 -7.88
C VAL A 10 -35.62 -36.02 -8.46
N LEU A 11 -35.18 -36.24 -9.70
CA LEU A 11 -34.27 -35.33 -10.42
C LEU A 11 -34.91 -33.95 -10.65
N GLY A 12 -36.20 -33.90 -11.00
CA GLY A 12 -36.94 -32.65 -11.17
C GLY A 12 -37.09 -31.86 -9.87
N VAL A 13 -37.34 -32.55 -8.75
CA VAL A 13 -37.39 -31.92 -7.42
C VAL A 13 -36.02 -31.43 -6.99
N LEU A 14 -34.95 -32.21 -7.21
CA LEU A 14 -33.57 -31.80 -6.92
C LEU A 14 -33.16 -30.58 -7.76
N TYR A 15 -33.56 -30.53 -9.03
CA TYR A 15 -33.32 -29.39 -9.90
C TYR A 15 -34.06 -28.13 -9.40
N LEU A 16 -35.32 -28.25 -8.98
CA LEU A 16 -36.08 -27.12 -8.41
C LEU A 16 -35.48 -26.62 -7.10
N ILE A 17 -35.03 -27.52 -6.22
CA ILE A 17 -34.34 -27.16 -4.98
C ILE A 17 -33.02 -26.45 -5.31
N ALA A 18 -32.20 -27.01 -6.21
CA ALA A 18 -30.95 -26.40 -6.63
C ALA A 18 -31.18 -25.02 -7.27
N TRP A 19 -32.19 -24.86 -8.11
CA TRP A 19 -32.57 -23.58 -8.74
C TRP A 19 -33.05 -22.55 -7.70
N TYR A 20 -33.85 -22.97 -6.72
CA TYR A 20 -34.31 -22.11 -5.63
C TYR A 20 -33.16 -21.63 -4.73
N PHE A 21 -32.18 -22.49 -4.44
CA PHE A 21 -30.99 -22.15 -3.65
C PHE A 21 -29.87 -21.48 -4.49
N GLN A 22 -29.91 -21.57 -5.83
CA GLN A 22 -28.98 -20.88 -6.74
C GLN A 22 -29.30 -19.40 -6.95
N GLN A 23 -30.35 -18.85 -6.35
CA GLN A 23 -30.44 -17.39 -6.15
C GLN A 23 -29.35 -16.97 -5.16
N THR A 24 -28.13 -16.87 -5.67
CA THR A 24 -26.92 -16.67 -4.86
C THR A 24 -27.05 -15.42 -4.00
N PRO A 25 -26.49 -15.43 -2.77
CA PRO A 25 -26.38 -14.24 -1.95
C PRO A 25 -25.67 -13.10 -2.71
N MET A 26 -24.79 -13.44 -3.65
CA MET A 26 -24.13 -12.48 -4.55
C MET A 26 -25.11 -11.76 -5.49
N GLN A 27 -26.08 -12.44 -6.11
CA GLN A 27 -27.10 -11.77 -6.93
C GLN A 27 -28.02 -10.87 -6.10
N LYS A 28 -28.40 -11.30 -4.89
CA LYS A 28 -29.15 -10.45 -3.95
C LYS A 28 -28.33 -9.24 -3.47
N PHE A 29 -27.04 -9.41 -3.24
CA PHE A 29 -26.10 -8.34 -2.89
C PHE A 29 -25.92 -7.35 -4.05
N LEU A 30 -25.70 -7.83 -5.27
CA LEU A 30 -25.56 -6.97 -6.46
C LEU A 30 -26.85 -6.22 -6.80
N ASN A 31 -28.02 -6.84 -6.59
CA ASN A 31 -29.31 -6.17 -6.77
C ASN A 31 -29.59 -5.10 -5.71
N SER A 32 -29.12 -5.29 -4.47
CA SER A 32 -29.32 -4.34 -3.37
C SER A 32 -28.25 -3.24 -3.29
N CYS A 33 -27.06 -3.48 -3.84
CA CYS A 33 -26.02 -2.47 -4.02
C CYS A 33 -26.40 -1.47 -5.14
N CYS A 34 -25.87 -0.25 -5.04
CA CYS A 34 -26.13 0.88 -5.95
C CYS A 34 -25.71 0.66 -7.41
N TRP A 35 -25.27 -0.54 -7.78
CA TRP A 35 -24.81 -0.90 -9.12
C TRP A 35 -25.85 -1.70 -9.90
N SER A 36 -27.01 -2.00 -9.31
CA SER A 36 -28.08 -2.65 -10.05
C SER A 36 -28.68 -1.68 -11.08
N LYS A 37 -28.92 -2.17 -12.30
CA LYS A 37 -29.55 -1.41 -13.39
C LYS A 37 -30.88 -0.76 -12.97
N ALA A 38 -31.57 -1.35 -11.99
CA ALA A 38 -32.82 -0.84 -11.44
C ALA A 38 -32.66 0.38 -10.51
N ARG A 39 -31.44 0.68 -10.04
CA ARG A 39 -31.12 1.80 -9.13
C ARG A 39 -30.16 2.84 -9.74
N ALA A 40 -29.69 2.62 -10.97
CA ALA A 40 -28.91 3.61 -11.70
C ALA A 40 -29.79 4.84 -12.00
N SER A 41 -29.36 6.03 -11.56
CA SER A 41 -30.07 7.28 -11.81
C SER A 41 -30.03 7.72 -13.27
N ASP A 42 -29.09 7.18 -14.05
CA ASP A 42 -28.92 7.42 -15.47
C ASP A 42 -28.70 6.08 -16.19
N LEU A 43 -29.49 5.85 -17.24
CA LEU A 43 -29.45 4.65 -18.08
C LEU A 43 -28.93 4.97 -19.49
N SER A 44 -28.48 6.21 -19.72
CA SER A 44 -27.89 6.59 -21.00
C SER A 44 -26.63 5.77 -21.29
N PRO A 45 -26.31 5.52 -22.56
CA PRO A 45 -25.06 4.87 -22.92
C PRO A 45 -23.88 5.66 -22.36
N ILE A 46 -23.15 5.05 -21.42
CA ILE A 46 -21.95 5.64 -20.85
C ILE A 46 -20.92 5.75 -21.99
N SER A 47 -20.36 6.94 -22.21
CA SER A 47 -19.27 7.12 -23.17
C SER A 47 -18.07 6.25 -22.76
N VAL A 48 -17.27 5.82 -23.74
CA VAL A 48 -16.07 4.99 -23.47
C VAL A 48 -15.13 5.64 -22.45
N GLU A 49 -15.00 6.97 -22.50
CA GLU A 49 -14.21 7.76 -21.54
C GLU A 49 -14.76 7.65 -20.11
N LYS A 50 -16.08 7.82 -19.93
CA LYS A 50 -16.71 7.69 -18.61
C LYS A 50 -16.68 6.26 -18.08
N GLN A 51 -16.80 5.25 -18.95
CA GLN A 51 -16.64 3.85 -18.56
C GLN A 51 -15.22 3.59 -18.04
N GLN A 52 -14.20 4.12 -18.72
CA GLN A 52 -12.82 4.00 -18.28
C GLN A 52 -12.58 4.71 -16.95
N ASP A 53 -13.15 5.91 -16.76
CA ASP A 53 -13.05 6.66 -15.50
C ASP A 53 -13.72 5.94 -14.33
N GLU A 54 -14.91 5.39 -14.52
CA GLU A 54 -15.60 4.59 -13.50
C GLU A 54 -14.79 3.35 -13.16
N LEU A 55 -14.33 2.62 -14.19
CA LEU A 55 -13.50 1.44 -14.02
C LEU A 55 -12.20 1.76 -13.27
N ASN A 56 -11.51 2.85 -13.63
CA ASN A 56 -10.31 3.34 -12.94
C ASN A 56 -10.59 3.64 -11.46
N ARG A 57 -11.76 4.22 -11.12
CA ARG A 57 -12.16 4.44 -9.72
C ARG A 57 -12.34 3.13 -8.98
N LEU A 58 -12.94 2.12 -9.61
CA LEU A 58 -13.09 0.79 -9.01
C LEU A 58 -11.74 0.13 -8.77
N TYR A 59 -10.81 0.23 -9.71
CA TYR A 59 -9.42 -0.22 -9.50
C TYR A 59 -8.75 0.51 -8.35
N GLY A 60 -8.94 1.83 -8.25
CA GLY A 60 -8.48 2.61 -7.12
C GLY A 60 -9.04 2.07 -5.80
N ILE A 61 -10.32 1.73 -5.71
CA ILE A 61 -10.90 1.21 -4.47
C ILE A 61 -10.36 -0.17 -4.11
N LEU A 62 -10.21 -1.05 -5.10
CA LEU A 62 -9.87 -2.46 -4.88
C LEU A 62 -8.38 -2.70 -4.70
N TYR A 63 -7.55 -2.00 -5.46
CA TYR A 63 -6.12 -2.31 -5.60
C TYR A 63 -5.20 -1.22 -5.02
N THR A 64 -5.74 -0.17 -4.40
CA THR A 64 -4.89 0.86 -3.77
C THR A 64 -3.99 0.24 -2.69
N PRO A 65 -2.66 0.46 -2.80
CA PRO A 65 -1.73 0.07 -1.75
C PRO A 65 -2.14 0.66 -0.40
N ARG A 66 -2.05 -0.14 0.65
CA ARG A 66 -2.34 0.31 2.02
C ARG A 66 -1.04 0.44 2.78
N VAL A 67 -0.85 1.59 3.42
CA VAL A 67 0.33 1.87 4.22
C VAL A 67 -0.08 1.92 5.68
N SER A 68 0.68 1.25 6.54
CA SER A 68 0.55 1.35 7.99
C SER A 68 1.92 1.41 8.64
N PHE A 69 2.00 1.91 9.87
CA PHE A 69 3.28 2.07 10.57
C PHE A 69 3.14 1.73 12.05
N LYS A 70 4.27 1.42 12.68
CA LYS A 70 4.41 1.39 14.14
C LYS A 70 5.33 2.51 14.55
N GLY A 71 4.87 3.32 15.50
CA GLY A 71 5.64 4.42 16.07
C GLY A 71 6.02 4.13 17.53
N ARG A 72 7.07 4.81 17.99
CA ARG A 72 7.49 4.81 19.39
C ARG A 72 7.76 6.23 19.83
N ASP A 73 7.16 6.59 20.95
CA ASP A 73 7.47 7.86 21.62
C ASP A 73 8.79 7.73 22.37
N GLU A 74 9.74 8.60 22.04
CA GLU A 74 10.98 8.70 22.78
C GLU A 74 11.13 10.10 23.39
N PRO A 75 11.62 10.17 24.65
CA PRO A 75 11.98 11.43 25.26
C PRO A 75 13.19 12.00 24.56
N VAL A 76 13.03 13.18 23.97
CA VAL A 76 14.09 13.97 23.37
C VAL A 76 14.43 15.11 24.33
N GLY A 77 15.72 15.29 24.60
CA GLY A 77 16.20 16.38 25.45
C GLY A 77 15.76 17.72 24.87
N ALA A 78 15.07 18.53 25.66
CA ALA A 78 14.79 19.92 25.27
C ALA A 78 16.03 20.78 25.54
N ASN A 79 16.25 21.79 24.70
CA ASN A 79 17.29 22.81 24.93
C ASN A 79 16.96 23.76 26.11
N SER A 80 15.91 23.48 26.91
CA SER A 80 15.49 24.32 28.03
C SER A 80 15.50 23.53 29.35
N TYR A 81 15.76 24.25 30.45
CA TYR A 81 15.89 23.73 31.82
C TYR A 81 14.63 23.05 32.40
N VAL A 82 13.50 23.00 31.67
CA VAL A 82 12.16 22.74 32.26
C VAL A 82 11.30 21.73 31.49
N GLY A 83 11.83 20.95 30.53
CA GLY A 83 10.96 19.98 29.84
C GLY A 83 11.65 18.83 29.14
N VAL A 84 10.99 17.67 29.18
CA VAL A 84 11.26 16.55 28.27
C VAL A 84 10.29 16.68 27.11
N LYS A 85 10.79 16.79 25.87
CA LYS A 85 9.94 16.80 24.68
C LYS A 85 9.82 15.38 24.16
N PHE A 86 8.61 14.85 24.04
CA PHE A 86 8.43 13.56 23.38
C PHE A 86 8.37 13.75 21.87
N THR A 87 9.13 12.94 21.14
CA THR A 87 9.03 12.83 19.69
C THR A 87 8.69 11.39 19.35
N THR A 88 7.67 11.20 18.54
CA THR A 88 7.35 9.88 18.02
C THR A 88 8.22 9.60 16.81
N PHE A 89 9.00 8.55 16.89
CA PHE A 89 9.76 8.01 15.77
C PHE A 89 9.00 6.86 15.12
N ILE A 90 9.19 6.68 13.81
CA ILE A 90 8.60 5.58 13.06
C ILE A 90 9.56 4.38 13.18
N ASP A 91 9.13 3.34 13.89
CA ASP A 91 9.90 2.10 14.09
C ASP A 91 9.86 1.22 12.84
N SER A 92 8.67 1.04 12.28
CA SER A 92 8.49 0.19 11.10
C SER A 92 7.36 0.67 10.20
N LEU A 93 7.46 0.30 8.94
CA LEU A 93 6.48 0.57 7.89
C LEU A 93 6.01 -0.76 7.30
N THR A 94 4.71 -0.88 7.07
CA THR A 94 4.08 -2.01 6.40
C THR A 94 3.31 -1.51 5.18
N ILE A 95 3.56 -2.13 4.03
CA ILE A 95 2.89 -1.84 2.76
C ILE A 95 2.15 -3.09 2.32
N ASP A 96 0.83 -3.02 2.24
CA ASP A 96 -0.02 -4.09 1.74
C ASP A 96 -0.44 -3.78 0.30
N LEU A 97 -0.14 -4.70 -0.60
CA LEU A 97 -0.50 -4.67 -2.02
C LEU A 97 -1.64 -5.67 -2.26
N PRO A 98 -2.91 -5.21 -2.24
CA PRO A 98 -4.04 -6.08 -2.52
C PRO A 98 -3.97 -6.63 -3.95
N GLY A 99 -4.37 -7.90 -4.11
CA GLY A 99 -4.45 -8.57 -5.40
C GLY A 99 -3.11 -8.79 -6.10
N ALA A 100 -2.00 -8.72 -5.37
CA ALA A 100 -0.70 -9.13 -5.89
C ALA A 100 -0.68 -10.65 -6.12
N GLU A 101 -0.08 -11.08 -7.23
CA GLU A 101 0.07 -12.49 -7.59
C GLU A 101 1.55 -12.87 -7.71
N PRO A 102 1.94 -14.10 -7.29
CA PRO A 102 3.29 -14.59 -7.46
C PRO A 102 3.73 -14.55 -8.93
N GLY A 103 4.87 -13.90 -9.20
CA GLY A 103 5.51 -13.87 -10.52
C GLY A 103 5.16 -12.70 -11.43
N ASN A 104 4.05 -11.97 -11.18
CA ASN A 104 3.59 -10.87 -12.05
C ASN A 104 3.42 -9.52 -11.34
N ALA A 105 3.62 -9.47 -10.03
CA ALA A 105 3.52 -8.22 -9.28
C ALA A 105 4.73 -7.32 -9.55
N HIS A 106 4.47 -6.10 -10.02
CA HIS A 106 5.49 -5.06 -10.24
C HIS A 106 5.24 -3.88 -9.32
N LEU A 107 6.24 -3.55 -8.52
CA LEU A 107 6.17 -2.45 -7.55
C LEU A 107 7.43 -1.58 -7.67
N GLU A 108 7.22 -0.27 -7.78
CA GLU A 108 8.30 0.72 -7.62
C GLU A 108 8.04 1.54 -6.36
N ILE A 109 9.08 1.71 -5.56
CA ILE A 109 9.04 2.48 -4.31
C ILE A 109 10.00 3.65 -4.44
N ALA A 110 9.51 4.87 -4.21
CA ALA A 110 10.33 6.01 -3.84
C ALA A 110 10.07 6.36 -2.38
N MET A 111 11.10 6.64 -1.60
CA MET A 111 10.94 6.91 -0.16
C MET A 111 11.97 7.92 0.34
N ILE A 112 11.46 8.93 1.05
CA ILE A 112 12.23 9.92 1.78
C ILE A 112 11.71 10.05 3.21
N GLY A 113 12.55 10.49 4.13
CA GLY A 113 12.15 10.81 5.50
C GLY A 113 13.17 11.70 6.19
N ASN A 114 12.92 12.06 7.43
CA ASN A 114 13.72 13.04 8.17
C ASN A 114 14.51 12.45 9.36
N PRO A 115 15.34 11.40 9.16
CA PRO A 115 16.23 10.97 10.23
C PRO A 115 17.30 12.06 10.51
N VAL A 116 17.85 12.06 11.71
CA VAL A 116 18.97 12.95 12.04
C VAL A 116 20.23 12.44 11.33
N ASP A 117 20.76 13.24 10.40
CA ASP A 117 22.02 13.00 9.70
C ASP A 117 23.21 13.18 10.68
N SER A 118 24.05 12.14 10.77
CA SER A 118 25.21 12.10 11.66
C SER A 118 26.25 13.18 11.30
N PRO A 119 26.85 13.21 10.09
CA PRO A 119 27.71 14.31 9.64
C PRO A 119 27.14 15.71 9.87
N ALA A 120 25.86 15.93 9.53
CA ALA A 120 25.24 17.23 9.70
C ALA A 120 25.10 17.61 11.18
N MET A 121 24.65 16.67 12.02
CA MET A 121 24.59 16.86 13.47
C MET A 121 25.95 17.23 14.07
N TRP A 122 27.02 16.51 13.70
CA TRP A 122 28.36 16.80 14.21
C TRP A 122 28.86 18.18 13.78
N SER A 123 28.57 18.59 12.55
CA SER A 123 28.93 19.92 12.06
C SER A 123 28.20 21.02 12.83
N ARG A 124 26.90 20.83 13.14
CA ARG A 124 26.11 21.76 13.96
C ARG A 124 26.64 21.88 15.39
N ILE A 125 27.00 20.75 16.01
CA ILE A 125 27.60 20.75 17.36
C ILE A 125 28.92 21.53 17.37
N LYS A 126 29.79 21.32 16.37
CA LYS A 126 31.04 22.07 16.24
C LYS A 126 30.82 23.57 16.07
N ASN A 127 29.74 23.96 15.40
CA ASN A 127 29.37 25.35 15.17
C ASN A 127 28.55 25.97 16.33
N GLY A 128 28.23 25.22 17.38
CA GLY A 128 27.45 25.70 18.52
C GLY A 128 25.94 25.80 18.30
N GLU A 129 25.41 25.26 17.19
CA GLU A 129 23.98 25.30 16.84
C GLU A 129 23.13 24.25 17.58
N GLY A 130 23.77 23.39 18.37
CA GLY A 130 23.14 22.30 19.11
C GLY A 130 23.01 21.00 18.31
N ARG A 131 22.38 19.99 18.93
CA ARG A 131 22.34 18.61 18.39
C ARG A 131 21.19 18.37 17.40
N LEU A 132 20.04 18.97 17.66
CA LEU A 132 18.79 18.66 16.95
C LEU A 132 18.20 19.92 16.32
N ARG A 133 17.61 19.78 15.13
CA ARG A 133 16.77 20.83 14.54
C ARG A 133 15.33 20.71 15.00
N ALA A 134 14.58 21.80 14.84
CA ALA A 134 13.13 21.76 14.98
C ALA A 134 12.48 20.80 13.95
N GLU A 135 13.00 20.81 12.72
CA GLU A 135 12.67 19.85 11.65
C GLU A 135 13.96 19.48 10.91
N GLU A 136 14.24 18.17 10.82
CA GLU A 136 15.37 17.66 10.05
C GLU A 136 15.01 17.60 8.55
N PRO A 137 15.98 17.81 7.65
CA PRO A 137 15.73 17.79 6.21
C PRO A 137 15.29 16.39 5.74
N MET A 138 14.47 16.35 4.69
CA MET A 138 14.06 15.10 4.05
C MET A 138 15.24 14.50 3.25
N GLN A 139 15.48 13.21 3.45
CA GLN A 139 16.60 12.45 2.93
C GLN A 139 16.12 11.12 2.37
N THR A 140 16.87 10.56 1.42
CA THR A 140 16.51 9.28 0.79
C THR A 140 16.63 8.13 1.79
N LEU A 141 15.56 7.33 1.91
CA LEU A 141 15.50 6.18 2.81
C LEU A 141 15.24 4.85 2.10
N GLY A 142 14.85 4.89 0.82
CA GLY A 142 14.36 3.70 0.10
C GLY A 142 15.31 2.51 0.11
N ASP A 143 16.58 2.70 -0.24
CA ASP A 143 17.57 1.61 -0.28
C ASP A 143 17.73 0.91 1.09
N LEU A 144 17.94 1.71 2.14
CA LEU A 144 18.11 1.20 3.50
C LEU A 144 16.87 0.46 3.99
N TRP A 145 15.68 1.03 3.77
CA TRP A 145 14.43 0.40 4.18
C TRP A 145 14.18 -0.90 3.43
N ILE A 146 14.40 -0.94 2.12
CA ILE A 146 14.20 -2.14 1.29
C ILE A 146 15.15 -3.28 1.72
N LYS A 147 16.42 -2.98 1.99
CA LYS A 147 17.41 -3.96 2.49
C LYS A 147 17.01 -4.60 3.82
N HIS A 148 16.26 -3.89 4.65
CA HIS A 148 15.74 -4.37 5.93
C HIS A 148 14.25 -4.72 5.89
N SER A 149 13.68 -4.84 4.68
CA SER A 149 12.30 -5.26 4.47
C SER A 149 12.21 -6.76 4.27
N ARG A 150 11.04 -7.32 4.60
CA ARG A 150 10.65 -8.69 4.30
C ARG A 150 9.33 -8.68 3.53
N CYS A 151 9.14 -9.68 2.68
CA CYS A 151 7.96 -9.85 1.87
C CYS A 151 7.22 -11.13 2.28
N GLU A 152 5.92 -11.01 2.52
CA GLU A 152 5.05 -12.10 2.93
C GLU A 152 3.77 -12.10 2.07
N TRP A 153 3.34 -13.28 1.63
CA TRP A 153 2.07 -13.41 0.90
C TRP A 153 0.90 -13.39 1.89
N ILE A 154 -0.07 -12.52 1.63
CA ILE A 154 -1.33 -12.45 2.37
C ILE A 154 -2.21 -13.61 1.86
N PRO A 155 -2.71 -14.49 2.75
CA PRO A 155 -3.54 -15.62 2.35
C PRO A 155 -4.89 -15.17 1.76
N TYR A 156 -5.50 -16.01 0.91
CA TYR A 156 -6.76 -15.69 0.23
C TYR A 156 -7.92 -15.42 1.21
N THR A 157 -7.91 -16.02 2.40
CA THR A 157 -8.90 -15.78 3.46
C THR A 157 -8.86 -14.35 4.01
N GLN A 158 -7.77 -13.62 3.80
CA GLN A 158 -7.57 -12.24 4.23
C GLN A 158 -7.57 -11.24 3.07
N GLY A 159 -7.94 -11.68 1.87
CA GLY A 159 -8.10 -10.83 0.68
C GLY A 159 -7.02 -10.97 -0.39
N GLN A 160 -6.06 -11.90 -0.24
CA GLN A 160 -4.97 -12.19 -1.18
C GLN A 160 -4.11 -10.97 -1.59
N GLY A 161 -2.80 -11.07 -1.42
CA GLY A 161 -1.90 -10.00 -1.85
C GLY A 161 -0.50 -10.15 -1.29
N LEU A 162 0.27 -9.07 -1.34
CA LEU A 162 1.65 -9.04 -0.85
C LEU A 162 1.79 -8.02 0.27
N ARG A 163 2.43 -8.41 1.36
CA ARG A 163 2.78 -7.54 2.48
C ARG A 163 4.29 -7.35 2.51
N LEU A 164 4.73 -6.10 2.43
CA LEU A 164 6.11 -5.71 2.70
C LEU A 164 6.18 -5.09 4.09
N THR A 165 7.08 -5.57 4.93
CA THR A 165 7.31 -5.00 6.27
C THR A 165 8.78 -4.69 6.44
N GLY A 166 9.13 -3.44 6.74
CA GLY A 166 10.52 -3.03 6.94
C GLY A 166 10.69 -2.15 8.16
N ASN A 167 11.79 -2.35 8.88
CA ASN A 167 12.14 -1.59 10.07
C ASN A 167 13.09 -0.43 9.72
N PHE A 168 12.89 0.72 10.37
CA PHE A 168 13.88 1.79 10.35
C PHE A 168 14.89 1.56 11.46
N LEU A 169 16.18 1.49 11.08
CA LEU A 169 17.26 1.35 12.05
C LEU A 169 17.37 2.62 12.90
N LYS A 170 17.52 2.45 14.21
CA LYS A 170 17.77 3.57 15.15
C LYS A 170 19.04 4.33 14.84
N VAL A 171 20.09 3.61 14.45
CA VAL A 171 21.39 4.16 14.11
C VAL A 171 21.90 3.42 12.89
N VAL A 172 22.32 4.19 11.88
CA VAL A 172 23.04 3.70 10.71
C VAL A 172 24.44 4.31 10.80
N PRO A 173 25.49 3.51 11.11
CA PRO A 173 26.83 4.04 11.34
C PRO A 173 27.31 4.95 10.20
N GLY A 174 27.74 6.15 10.54
CA GLY A 174 28.23 7.15 9.59
C GLY A 174 27.15 7.87 8.76
N VAL A 175 25.87 7.48 8.88
CA VAL A 175 24.77 8.05 8.07
C VAL A 175 23.71 8.68 8.97
N PHE A 176 23.04 7.89 9.82
CA PHE A 176 21.92 8.36 10.65
C PHE A 176 22.10 8.01 12.13
N VAL A 177 21.66 8.90 13.01
CA VAL A 177 21.65 8.69 14.47
C VAL A 177 20.26 8.62 15.08
N SER A 178 19.22 8.64 14.24
CA SER A 178 17.84 8.43 14.67
C SER A 178 17.01 7.75 13.57
N GLN A 179 15.86 7.21 13.98
CA GLN A 179 14.76 6.90 13.07
C GLN A 179 14.12 8.19 12.52
N PRO A 180 13.36 8.12 11.41
CA PRO A 180 12.57 9.25 10.93
C PRO A 180 11.32 9.45 11.79
N SER A 181 10.90 10.70 11.97
CA SER A 181 9.60 11.05 12.57
C SER A 181 8.51 11.29 11.52
N LYS A 182 8.94 11.55 10.28
CA LYS A 182 8.11 11.75 9.09
C LYS A 182 8.73 11.01 7.91
N VAL A 183 7.91 10.27 7.18
CA VAL A 183 8.29 9.54 5.96
C VAL A 183 7.28 9.88 4.88
N SER A 184 7.78 10.23 3.68
CA SER A 184 6.95 10.36 2.49
C SER A 184 7.39 9.30 1.49
N LEU A 185 6.42 8.59 0.91
CA LEU A 185 6.68 7.53 -0.05
C LEU A 185 5.73 7.58 -1.23
N ARG A 186 6.19 7.09 -2.37
CA ARG A 186 5.40 6.89 -3.58
C ARG A 186 5.47 5.45 -3.99
N LEU A 187 4.30 4.88 -4.27
CA LEU A 187 4.11 3.51 -4.70
C LEU A 187 3.53 3.49 -6.10
N ARG A 188 4.31 2.96 -7.03
CA ARG A 188 3.88 2.69 -8.40
C ARG A 188 3.68 1.19 -8.52
N TYR A 189 2.45 0.76 -8.28
CA TYR A 189 2.05 -0.64 -8.27
C TYR A 189 1.26 -1.02 -9.52
N ARG A 190 1.61 -2.13 -10.17
CA ARG A 190 0.86 -2.70 -11.30
C ARG A 190 0.35 -4.09 -10.95
N THR A 191 -0.89 -4.36 -11.36
CA THR A 191 -1.50 -5.69 -11.29
C THR A 191 -1.62 -6.29 -12.70
N PRO A 192 -1.71 -7.62 -12.84
CA PRO A 192 -1.99 -8.25 -14.14
C PRO A 192 -3.25 -7.68 -14.82
N LEU A 193 -4.25 -7.30 -14.00
CA LEU A 193 -5.48 -6.69 -14.44
C LEU A 193 -5.29 -5.28 -15.03
N THR A 194 -4.40 -4.47 -14.47
CA THR A 194 -4.03 -3.17 -15.09
C THR A 194 -3.34 -3.34 -16.45
N SER A 195 -2.63 -4.45 -16.67
CA SER A 195 -1.98 -4.75 -17.96
C SER A 195 -2.98 -5.17 -19.04
N LEU A 196 -4.00 -5.95 -18.67
CA LEU A 196 -5.01 -6.48 -19.59
C LEU A 196 -5.92 -5.42 -20.22
N LEU A 197 -6.06 -4.26 -19.58
CA LEU A 197 -7.00 -3.22 -20.01
C LEU A 197 -6.43 -2.26 -21.07
N GLY A 198 -5.18 -2.44 -21.51
CA GLY A 198 -4.54 -1.59 -22.50
C GLY A 198 -4.30 -0.13 -22.06
N ALA A 199 -4.87 0.28 -20.91
CA ALA A 199 -4.61 1.53 -20.24
C ALA A 199 -3.36 1.38 -19.36
N LEU A 200 -2.20 1.72 -19.93
CA LEU A 200 -1.00 2.01 -19.16
C LEU A 200 -1.35 2.94 -18.00
N SER A 201 -1.35 2.43 -16.77
CA SER A 201 -0.92 3.18 -15.60
C SER A 201 -0.91 2.31 -14.36
N TYR A 202 -0.08 2.73 -13.43
CA TYR A 202 -0.06 2.18 -12.08
C TYR A 202 -1.39 2.49 -11.38
N VAL A 203 -1.68 1.75 -10.31
CA VAL A 203 -2.80 2.11 -9.44
C VAL A 203 -2.63 3.57 -8.98
N GLY A 204 -3.65 4.40 -9.19
CA GLY A 204 -3.58 5.85 -8.93
C GLY A 204 -3.08 6.72 -10.10
N GLY A 205 -2.80 6.13 -11.27
CA GLY A 205 -2.31 6.81 -12.47
C GLY A 205 -0.80 6.71 -12.66
N GLU A 206 -0.23 7.43 -13.62
CA GLU A 206 1.19 7.33 -13.99
C GLU A 206 2.18 7.61 -12.85
N ARG A 207 1.79 8.51 -11.94
CA ARG A 207 2.57 8.87 -10.75
C ARG A 207 2.40 7.87 -9.59
N GLY A 208 1.52 6.89 -9.71
CA GLY A 208 1.15 5.99 -8.62
C GLY A 208 0.45 6.73 -7.48
N VAL A 209 0.47 6.12 -6.29
CA VAL A 209 -0.11 6.69 -5.07
C VAL A 209 1.01 7.18 -4.15
N ALA A 210 0.86 8.38 -3.60
CA ALA A 210 1.83 8.94 -2.66
C ALA A 210 1.22 9.02 -1.25
N PHE A 211 2.04 8.80 -0.23
CA PHE A 211 1.66 8.83 1.18
C PHE A 211 2.66 9.65 1.99
N THR A 212 2.17 10.34 3.00
CA THR A 212 2.98 10.88 4.10
C THR A 212 2.56 10.22 5.39
N VAL A 213 3.55 9.76 6.14
CA VAL A 213 3.42 9.09 7.43
C VAL A 213 4.09 9.97 8.47
N SER A 214 3.34 10.34 9.50
CA SER A 214 3.89 10.93 10.72
C SER A 214 3.01 10.50 11.91
N SER A 215 3.51 10.62 13.13
CA SER A 215 2.67 10.32 14.29
C SER A 215 1.54 11.33 14.50
N SER A 216 1.76 12.58 14.11
CA SER A 216 0.80 13.67 14.32
C SER A 216 -0.39 13.60 13.36
N SER A 217 -0.18 13.18 12.11
CA SER A 217 -1.23 13.10 11.09
C SER A 217 -1.62 11.67 10.72
N GLY A 218 -0.92 10.66 11.24
CA GLY A 218 -1.06 9.28 10.80
C GLY A 218 -0.59 9.11 9.35
N VAL A 219 -1.24 8.19 8.64
CA VAL A 219 -0.99 7.94 7.22
C VAL A 219 -1.96 8.78 6.39
N VAL A 220 -1.42 9.71 5.61
CA VAL A 220 -2.17 10.61 4.72
C VAL A 220 -1.83 10.29 3.28
N GLU A 221 -2.84 9.95 2.48
CA GLU A 221 -2.72 9.80 1.02
C GLU A 221 -2.65 11.19 0.37
N LEU A 222 -1.61 11.47 -0.41
CA LEU A 222 -1.41 12.73 -1.13
C LEU A 222 -2.09 12.65 -2.49
N ARG A 223 -3.28 13.27 -2.61
CA ARG A 223 -4.12 13.15 -3.80
C ARG A 223 -3.81 14.28 -4.77
N LYS A 224 -3.00 13.97 -5.79
CA LYS A 224 -2.61 14.89 -6.89
C LYS A 224 -1.81 16.12 -6.45
N ASP A 225 -1.44 16.23 -5.17
CA ASP A 225 -0.56 17.29 -4.68
C ASP A 225 0.85 17.16 -5.27
N PRO A 226 1.52 18.26 -5.65
CA PRO A 226 2.90 18.23 -6.08
C PRO A 226 3.80 17.84 -4.90
N THR A 227 4.68 16.85 -5.12
CA THR A 227 5.62 16.37 -4.10
C THR A 227 7.06 16.53 -4.58
N PRO A 228 7.58 17.76 -4.72
CA PRO A 228 8.83 18.02 -5.43
C PRO A 228 10.05 17.29 -4.83
N GLU A 229 10.10 17.12 -3.51
CA GLU A 229 11.19 16.38 -2.86
C GLU A 229 11.10 14.87 -3.13
N LEU A 230 9.90 14.30 -3.08
CA LEU A 230 9.64 12.88 -3.36
C LEU A 230 9.79 12.56 -4.86
N ASP A 231 9.50 13.52 -5.73
CA ASP A 231 9.67 13.42 -7.18
C ASP A 231 11.14 13.29 -7.59
N ARG A 232 12.06 13.79 -6.76
CA ARG A 232 13.52 13.69 -6.95
C ARG A 232 14.12 12.43 -6.33
N ALA A 233 13.36 11.71 -5.51
CA ALA A 233 13.85 10.53 -4.82
C ALA A 233 14.07 9.38 -5.83
N PRO A 234 15.09 8.53 -5.62
CA PRO A 234 15.32 7.37 -6.47
C PRO A 234 14.17 6.36 -6.36
N ASN A 235 13.77 5.81 -7.51
CA ASN A 235 12.78 4.75 -7.60
C ASN A 235 13.49 3.38 -7.52
N TYR A 236 13.07 2.55 -6.58
CA TYR A 236 13.56 1.18 -6.41
C TYR A 236 12.51 0.22 -6.94
N VAL A 237 12.88 -0.60 -7.92
CA VAL A 237 11.99 -1.56 -8.58
C VAL A 237 12.11 -2.91 -7.89
N LEU A 238 11.02 -3.37 -7.29
CA LEU A 238 10.91 -4.70 -6.71
C LEU A 238 10.30 -5.65 -7.74
N GLY A 239 11.12 -6.58 -8.24
CA GLY A 239 10.73 -7.53 -9.29
C GLY A 239 11.87 -7.92 -10.24
N ASN A 240 12.91 -7.09 -10.35
CA ASN A 240 14.14 -7.42 -11.09
C ASN A 240 15.17 -8.14 -10.20
N GLN A 241 16.07 -8.89 -10.85
CA GLN A 241 17.01 -9.88 -10.26
C GLN A 241 17.76 -9.44 -8.99
N GLU A 242 17.97 -8.13 -8.76
CA GLU A 242 18.65 -7.60 -7.57
C GLU A 242 17.85 -7.72 -6.27
N PHE A 243 16.51 -7.71 -6.32
CA PHE A 243 15.63 -7.84 -5.15
C PHE A 243 14.77 -9.11 -5.16
N SER A 244 14.99 -10.01 -6.11
CA SER A 244 14.29 -11.30 -6.26
C SER A 244 14.43 -12.22 -5.03
N VAL A 245 15.46 -12.03 -4.20
CA VAL A 245 15.67 -12.81 -2.97
C VAL A 245 14.55 -12.59 -1.95
N LEU A 246 13.93 -11.40 -1.91
CA LEU A 246 12.78 -11.11 -1.05
C LEU A 246 11.51 -11.85 -1.51
N TRP A 247 11.40 -12.18 -2.80
CA TRP A 247 10.25 -12.90 -3.37
C TRP A 247 10.26 -14.41 -3.06
N GLN A 248 11.43 -14.99 -2.76
CA GLN A 248 11.61 -16.43 -2.62
C GLN A 248 11.36 -16.97 -1.22
N GLN A 249 11.31 -16.13 -0.18
CA GLN A 249 11.26 -16.61 1.21
C GLN A 249 9.93 -17.26 1.64
N GLY A 250 8.89 -17.23 0.79
CA GLY A 250 7.62 -17.91 1.03
C GLY A 250 7.52 -19.35 0.53
N LEU A 251 8.51 -19.87 -0.20
CA LEU A 251 8.52 -21.25 -0.72
C LEU A 251 9.36 -22.17 0.18
N LYS A 252 9.01 -22.28 1.46
CA LYS A 252 9.39 -23.48 2.24
C LYS A 252 8.20 -24.43 2.25
N LYS A 253 8.45 -25.59 1.64
CA LYS A 253 7.56 -26.75 1.47
C LYS A 253 6.84 -27.14 2.76
#